data_AF-A0A7S4C0D4-F1
#
_entry.id   AF-A0A7S4C0D4-F1
#
_cell.length_a   1.000
_cell.length_b   1.000
_cell.length_c   1.000
_cell.angle_alpha   90.00
_cell.angle_beta   90.00
_cell.angle_gamma   90.00
#
_symmetry.space_group_name_H-M   'P 1'
#
loop_
_entity.id
_entity.type
_entity.pdbx_description
1 polymer ?
#
loop_
_entity_poly.entity_id
_entity_poly.type
_entity_poly.pdbx_seq_one_letter_code
_entity_poly.pdbx_strand_id
1 'polypeptide(L)'
;QHSIAKHKKCTESLCELYSRSDPEDFADAFFGCLTCIVPVFKREPAVERIIEFAVQFATSNTKIDAADLEALVNRVCLRLLDLGATKDKAVRFRVTQIVGRIMSSMPEDA
;
A
#
# COMPACT_ATOMS: atom_id res chain seq x y z
N GLN A 1 4.31 5.18 -10.81
CA GLN A 1 3.94 4.45 -12.05
C GLN A 1 5.03 4.49 -13.14
N HIS A 2 5.54 5.67 -13.54
CA HIS A 2 6.53 5.77 -14.63
C HIS A 2 7.99 5.44 -14.24
N SER A 3 8.42 5.76 -13.02
CA SER A 3 9.78 5.53 -12.52
C SER A 3 9.83 5.49 -11.00
N ILE A 4 10.85 4.81 -10.45
CA ILE A 4 11.14 4.72 -9.00
C ILE A 4 11.88 5.96 -8.46
N ALA A 5 12.52 6.74 -9.34
CA ALA A 5 13.43 7.82 -8.93
C ALA A 5 12.78 8.90 -8.05
N LYS A 6 11.44 9.03 -8.12
CA LYS A 6 10.68 10.00 -7.34
C LYS A 6 9.91 9.40 -6.16
N HIS A 7 9.99 8.08 -5.94
CA HIS A 7 9.18 7.43 -4.91
C HIS A 7 9.41 8.03 -3.53
N LYS A 8 10.68 8.27 -3.13
CA LYS A 8 10.98 8.92 -1.84
C LYS A 8 10.24 10.25 -1.66
N LYS A 9 10.35 11.15 -2.64
CA LYS A 9 9.66 12.46 -2.61
C LYS A 9 8.14 12.31 -2.61
N CYS A 10 7.62 11.37 -3.39
CA CYS A 10 6.19 11.07 -3.41
C CYS A 10 5.70 10.49 -2.07
N THR A 11 6.53 9.68 -1.39
CA THR A 11 6.23 9.14 -0.06
C THR A 11 6.14 10.29 0.94
N GLU A 12 7.11 11.20 0.96
CA GLU A 12 7.08 12.39 1.80
C GLU A 12 5.81 13.23 1.56
N SER A 13 5.46 13.47 0.29
CA SER A 13 4.22 14.20 -0.07
C SER A 13 2.94 13.45 0.34
N LEU A 14 2.95 12.11 0.24
CA LEU A 14 1.82 11.27 0.64
C LEU A 14 1.65 11.27 2.16
N CYS A 15 2.76 11.31 2.91
CA CYS A 15 2.73 11.43 4.35
C CYS A 15 2.18 12.79 4.80
N GLU A 16 2.62 13.88 4.17
CA GLU A 16 2.05 15.21 4.41
C GLU A 16 0.56 15.26 4.09
N LEU A 17 0.13 14.58 3.01
CA LEU A 17 -1.28 14.45 2.68
C LEU A 17 -2.05 13.67 3.76
N TYR A 18 -1.49 12.57 4.27
CA TYR A 18 -2.11 11.81 5.34
C TYR A 18 -2.29 12.65 6.60
N SER A 19 -1.25 13.37 7.05
CA SER A 19 -1.29 14.19 8.27
C SER A 19 -2.31 15.34 8.25
N ARG A 20 -2.84 15.71 7.08
CA ARG A 20 -3.86 16.76 6.92
C ARG A 20 -5.23 16.24 6.51
N SER A 21 -5.38 14.92 6.34
CA SER A 21 -6.61 14.28 5.88
C SER A 21 -7.33 13.62 7.04
N ASP A 22 -8.63 13.36 6.87
CA ASP A 22 -9.32 12.40 7.72
C ASP A 22 -8.73 10.99 7.47
N PRO A 23 -8.42 10.21 8.52
CA PRO A 23 -7.81 8.89 8.36
C PRO A 23 -8.68 7.89 7.59
N GLU A 24 -10.02 7.97 7.70
CA GLU A 24 -10.93 7.06 7.00
C GLU A 24 -10.98 7.40 5.51
N ASP A 25 -11.18 8.69 5.19
CA ASP A 25 -11.20 9.16 3.80
C ASP A 25 -9.89 8.85 3.08
N PHE A 26 -8.76 9.04 3.76
CA PHE A 26 -7.45 8.70 3.20
C PHE A 26 -7.32 7.19 2.98
N ALA A 27 -7.74 6.36 3.95
CA ALA A 27 -7.69 4.91 3.82
C ALA A 27 -8.54 4.41 2.65
N ASP A 28 -9.73 5.00 2.44
CA ASP A 28 -10.61 4.71 1.31
C ASP A 28 -9.98 5.08 -0.03
N ALA A 29 -9.42 6.29 -0.14
CA ALA A 29 -8.75 6.73 -1.36
C ALA A 29 -7.51 5.88 -1.68
N PHE A 30 -6.70 5.59 -0.66
CA PHE A 30 -5.49 4.77 -0.81
C PHE A 30 -5.84 3.33 -1.20
N PHE A 31 -6.83 2.72 -0.54
CA PHE A 31 -7.34 1.40 -0.91
C PHE A 31 -7.86 1.40 -2.35
N GLY A 32 -8.67 2.40 -2.73
CA GLY A 32 -9.18 2.57 -4.09
C GLY A 32 -8.06 2.56 -5.14
N CYS A 33 -6.96 3.25 -4.88
CA CYS A 33 -5.79 3.25 -5.76
C CYS A 33 -5.15 1.86 -5.92
N LEU A 34 -5.09 1.07 -4.83
CA LEU A 34 -4.57 -0.30 -4.87
C LEU A 34 -5.52 -1.24 -5.61
N THR A 35 -6.85 -1.09 -5.46
CA THR A 35 -7.81 -1.96 -6.15
C THR A 35 -7.69 -1.91 -7.68
N CYS A 36 -7.24 -0.79 -8.25
CA CYS A 36 -7.00 -0.65 -9.69
C CYS A 36 -5.93 -1.61 -10.23
N ILE A 37 -4.97 -2.05 -9.40
CA ILE A 37 -3.86 -2.92 -9.83
C ILE A 37 -4.08 -4.39 -9.46
N VAL A 38 -5.00 -4.67 -8.55
CA VAL A 38 -5.32 -6.02 -8.06
C VAL A 38 -5.78 -7.00 -9.16
N PRO A 39 -6.58 -6.63 -10.18
CA PRO A 39 -6.97 -7.58 -11.22
C PRO A 39 -5.87 -7.85 -12.27
N VAL A 40 -4.73 -7.17 -12.22
CA VAL A 40 -3.67 -7.30 -13.24
C VAL A 40 -2.76 -8.48 -12.93
N PHE A 41 -2.98 -9.63 -13.57
CA PHE A 41 -2.17 -10.84 -13.33
C PHE A 41 -0.73 -10.74 -13.84
N LYS A 42 -0.53 -10.10 -15.00
CA LYS A 42 0.80 -9.97 -15.62
C LYS A 42 1.68 -9.06 -14.76
N ARG A 43 2.97 -9.40 -14.65
CA ARG A 43 3.99 -8.58 -13.96
C ARG A 43 4.37 -7.35 -14.77
N GLU A 44 3.44 -6.44 -14.92
CA GLU A 44 3.68 -5.18 -15.62
C GLU A 44 4.56 -4.25 -14.78
N PRO A 45 5.63 -3.66 -15.35
CA PRO A 45 6.53 -2.79 -14.59
C PRO A 45 5.83 -1.62 -13.89
N ALA A 46 4.74 -1.09 -14.48
CA ALA A 46 3.97 -0.02 -13.87
C ALA A 46 3.27 -0.48 -12.58
N VAL A 47 2.70 -1.68 -12.59
CA VAL A 47 2.06 -2.30 -11.41
C VAL A 47 3.09 -2.59 -10.34
N GLU A 48 4.21 -3.23 -10.69
CA GLU A 48 5.26 -3.55 -9.71
C GLU A 48 5.80 -2.28 -9.03
N ARG A 49 5.93 -1.17 -9.75
CA ARG A 49 6.33 0.11 -9.16
C ARG A 49 5.27 0.70 -8.23
N ILE A 50 3.98 0.50 -8.48
CA ILE A 50 2.92 0.94 -7.55
C ILE A 50 3.01 0.14 -6.26
N ILE A 51 3.19 -1.18 -6.37
CA ILE A 51 3.37 -2.06 -5.20
C ILE A 51 4.61 -1.62 -4.41
N GLU A 52 5.73 -1.38 -5.08
CA GLU A 52 6.96 -0.86 -4.46
C GLU A 52 6.71 0.43 -3.69
N PHE A 53 6.01 1.38 -4.32
CA PHE A 53 5.68 2.66 -3.72
C PHE A 53 4.77 2.50 -2.49
N ALA A 54 3.76 1.63 -2.57
CA ALA A 54 2.86 1.35 -1.46
C ALA A 54 3.58 0.72 -0.27
N VAL A 55 4.49 -0.23 -0.53
CA VAL A 55 5.35 -0.84 0.50
C VAL A 55 6.25 0.23 1.12
N GLN A 56 6.93 1.03 0.31
CA GLN A 56 7.82 2.09 0.79
C GLN A 56 7.08 3.11 1.67
N PHE A 57 5.85 3.47 1.33
CA PHE A 57 5.01 4.35 2.17
C PHE A 57 4.61 3.67 3.48
N ALA A 58 4.09 2.43 3.41
CA ALA A 58 3.63 1.67 4.56
C ALA A 58 4.74 1.42 5.60
N THR A 59 6.01 1.37 5.18
CA THR A 59 7.17 1.14 6.04
C THR A 59 8.05 2.38 6.19
N SER A 60 7.52 3.56 5.84
CA SER A 60 8.30 4.79 5.86
C SER A 60 8.49 5.31 7.28
N ASN A 61 9.74 5.59 7.67
CA ASN A 61 10.03 6.28 8.92
C ASN A 61 9.87 7.79 8.70
N THR A 62 8.66 8.29 8.87
CA THR A 62 8.27 9.67 8.54
C THR A 62 7.79 10.43 9.78
N LYS A 63 7.32 11.66 9.60
CA LYS A 63 6.79 12.50 10.70
C LYS A 63 5.39 12.08 11.16
N ILE A 64 4.78 11.08 10.52
CA ILE A 64 3.51 10.52 10.98
C ILE A 64 3.78 9.75 12.26
N ASP A 65 2.86 9.81 13.22
CA ASP A 65 2.89 8.92 14.38
C ASP A 65 2.89 7.46 13.92
N ALA A 66 3.77 6.64 14.50
CA ALA A 66 3.93 5.25 14.08
C ALA A 66 2.63 4.46 14.27
N ALA A 67 1.87 4.71 15.34
CA ALA A 67 0.61 4.03 15.59
C ALA A 67 -0.47 4.45 14.59
N ASP A 68 -0.50 5.71 14.17
CA ASP A 68 -1.43 6.19 13.15
C ASP A 68 -1.13 5.56 11.78
N LEU A 69 0.14 5.45 11.40
CA LEU A 69 0.53 4.78 10.15
C LEU A 69 0.23 3.28 10.22
N GLU A 70 0.51 2.62 11.34
CA GLU A 70 0.20 1.22 11.58
C GLU A 70 -1.31 0.95 11.48
N ALA A 71 -2.14 1.80 12.11
CA ALA A 71 -3.59 1.70 12.04
C ALA A 71 -4.11 1.82 10.60
N LEU A 72 -3.57 2.76 9.82
CA LEU A 72 -3.88 2.91 8.39
C LEU A 72 -3.49 1.64 7.60
N VAL A 73 -2.24 1.17 7.78
CA VAL A 73 -1.73 0.00 7.06
C VAL A 73 -2.53 -1.24 7.41
N ASN A 74 -2.84 -1.47 8.69
CA ASN A 74 -3.66 -2.58 9.15
C ASN A 74 -5.06 -2.53 8.51
N ARG A 75 -5.72 -1.37 8.54
CA ARG A 75 -7.04 -1.17 7.92
C ARG A 75 -7.03 -1.49 6.42
N VAL A 76 -6.02 -1.04 5.69
CA VAL A 76 -5.89 -1.29 4.25
C VAL A 76 -5.58 -2.77 3.98
N CYS A 77 -4.69 -3.38 4.75
CA CYS A 77 -4.34 -4.80 4.62
C CYS A 77 -5.54 -5.71 4.88
N LEU A 78 -6.35 -5.46 5.91
CA LEU A 78 -7.56 -6.22 6.19
C LEU A 78 -8.55 -6.15 5.02
N ARG A 79 -8.79 -4.96 4.47
CA ARG A 79 -9.66 -4.80 3.29
C ARG A 79 -9.11 -5.48 2.04
N LEU A 80 -7.80 -5.51 1.85
CA LEU A 80 -7.18 -6.27 0.75
C LEU A 80 -7.38 -7.77 0.97
N LEU A 81 -7.20 -8.27 2.19
CA LEU A 81 -7.39 -9.68 2.52
C LEU A 81 -8.83 -10.15 2.27
N ASP A 82 -9.84 -9.31 2.48
CA ASP A 82 -11.23 -9.60 2.13
C ASP A 82 -11.40 -9.88 0.62
N LEU A 83 -10.64 -9.18 -0.24
CA LEU A 83 -10.60 -9.46 -1.69
C LEU A 83 -9.89 -10.78 -2.02
N GLY A 84 -9.03 -11.28 -1.13
CA GLY A 84 -8.28 -12.52 -1.27
C GLY A 84 -9.14 -13.79 -1.24
N ALA A 85 -10.39 -13.71 -0.78
CA ALA A 85 -11.34 -14.83 -0.80
C ALA A 85 -12.06 -15.01 -2.15
N THR A 86 -11.79 -14.16 -3.14
CA THR A 86 -12.46 -14.19 -4.44
C THR A 86 -11.99 -15.35 -5.33
N LYS A 87 -12.81 -15.72 -6.33
CA LYS A 87 -12.47 -16.79 -7.31
C LYS A 87 -11.41 -16.36 -8.32
N ASP A 88 -11.16 -15.07 -8.47
CA ASP A 88 -10.18 -14.54 -9.43
C ASP A 88 -8.73 -14.78 -8.97
N LYS A 89 -7.95 -15.50 -9.77
CA LYS A 89 -6.56 -15.84 -9.47
C LYS A 89 -5.65 -14.60 -9.43
N ALA A 90 -5.88 -13.62 -10.30
CA ALA A 90 -5.11 -12.38 -10.35
C ALA A 90 -5.29 -11.58 -9.07
N VAL A 91 -6.54 -11.43 -8.63
CA VAL A 91 -6.90 -10.75 -7.39
C VAL A 91 -6.20 -11.40 -6.21
N ARG A 92 -6.34 -12.73 -6.05
CA ARG A 92 -5.67 -13.46 -4.95
C ARG A 92 -4.16 -13.27 -4.97
N PHE A 93 -3.54 -13.43 -6.13
CA PHE A 93 -2.09 -13.27 -6.28
C PHE A 93 -1.64 -11.86 -5.87
N ARG A 94 -2.33 -10.81 -6.34
CA ARG A 94 -1.95 -9.42 -6.07
C ARG A 94 -2.19 -9.02 -4.62
N VAL A 95 -3.30 -9.44 -4.02
CA VAL A 95 -3.58 -9.22 -2.60
C VAL A 95 -2.47 -9.84 -1.75
N THR A 96 -2.16 -11.12 -1.95
CA THR A 96 -1.10 -11.79 -1.19
C THR A 96 0.27 -11.15 -1.42
N GLN A 97 0.56 -10.73 -2.65
CA GLN A 97 1.81 -10.03 -2.95
C GLN A 97 1.92 -8.69 -2.23
N ILE A 98 0.87 -7.85 -2.26
CA ILE A 98 0.91 -6.52 -1.63
C ILE A 98 1.06 -6.68 -0.11
N VAL A 99 0.17 -7.45 0.52
CA VAL A 99 0.18 -7.64 1.99
C VAL A 99 1.47 -8.31 2.42
N GLY A 100 1.88 -9.39 1.75
CA GLY A 100 3.11 -10.11 2.08
C GLY A 100 4.35 -9.24 1.97
N ARG A 101 4.45 -8.40 0.92
CA ARG A 101 5.58 -7.48 0.77
C ARG A 101 5.61 -6.39 1.83
N ILE A 102 4.45 -5.85 2.22
CA ILE A 102 4.36 -4.88 3.32
C ILE A 102 4.86 -5.54 4.61
N MET A 103 4.31 -6.71 4.98
CA MET A 103 4.70 -7.43 6.19
C MET A 103 6.19 -7.79 6.23
N SER A 104 6.75 -8.29 5.11
CA SER A 104 8.18 -8.64 5.04
C SER A 104 9.11 -7.43 5.04
N SER A 105 8.59 -6.21 4.89
CA SER A 105 9.37 -4.98 4.88
C SER A 105 9.20 -4.17 6.17
N MET A 106 8.37 -4.63 7.11
CA MET A 106 8.28 -4.05 8.45
C MET A 106 9.54 -4.42 9.27
N PRO A 107 9.98 -3.56 10.20
CA PRO A 107 11.07 -3.88 11.12
C PRO A 107 10.74 -5.11 11.99
N GLU A 108 11.75 -5.91 12.37
CA GLU A 108 11.58 -7.13 13.19
C GLU A 108 11.08 -6.87 14.62
N ASP A 109 11.11 -5.62 15.09
CA ASP A 109 10.71 -5.19 16.44
C ASP A 109 9.32 -4.52 16.49
N ALA A 110 8.43 -4.80 15.53
CA ALA A 110 7.03 -4.38 15.57
C ALA A 110 6.19 -5.27 16.50
#